data_AF-A0A2G2KW13-F1
#
_entry.id   AF-A0A2G2KW13-F1
#
_cell.length_a   1.000
_cell.length_b   1.000
_cell.length_c   1.000
_cell.angle_alpha   90.00
_cell.angle_beta   90.00
_cell.angle_gamma   90.00
#
_symmetry.space_group_name_H-M   'P 1'
#
loop_
_entity.id
_entity.type
_entity.pdbx_description
1 polymer ?
#
loop_
_entity_poly.entity_id
_entity_poly.type
_entity_poly.pdbx_seq_one_letter_code
_entity_poly.pdbx_strand_id
1 'polypeptide(L)'
;MLIKDFFNDAFFFKVKTTYGKQAVKRAHRWHEVIEDSRDENEWKKLNKINYFFNQQISYQNDLDLWGKNDYWASPLETIGRGLGDCEDFAIAKFFSLTALGIPEKKLRLMYVRQLTVNEPHMVLIYFKTPKSIPLVLDNYHPKILAANKRPDLKPIYSFNGNGLWMSKAKGLGRKIREGSGVSNWDRLIEKIELEQGQTERNG
;
A
#
# COMPACT_ATOMS: atom_id res chain seq x y z
N MET A 1 -5.30 14.70 -6.24
CA MET A 1 -6.12 13.96 -7.22
C MET A 1 -6.78 12.80 -6.47
N LEU A 2 -8.11 12.70 -6.49
CA LEU A 2 -8.90 11.78 -5.65
C LEU A 2 -9.11 10.44 -6.39
N ILE A 3 -9.18 9.30 -5.69
CA ILE A 3 -9.45 7.96 -6.30
C ILE A 3 -10.77 7.88 -7.10
N LYS A 4 -11.63 8.90 -7.09
CA LYS A 4 -12.81 8.94 -7.97
C LYS A 4 -12.42 8.75 -9.45
N ASP A 5 -11.24 9.22 -9.85
CA ASP A 5 -10.76 9.07 -11.23
C ASP A 5 -10.04 7.73 -11.46
N PHE A 6 -9.77 6.97 -10.39
CA PHE A 6 -9.03 5.71 -10.45
C PHE A 6 -9.90 4.52 -10.90
N PHE A 7 -11.16 4.46 -10.47
CA PHE A 7 -12.10 3.38 -10.81
C PHE A 7 -12.98 3.71 -12.02
N ASN A 8 -12.35 3.99 -13.16
CA ASN A 8 -13.05 4.29 -14.42
C ASN A 8 -13.10 3.08 -15.38
N ASP A 9 -13.82 3.22 -16.49
CA ASP A 9 -13.99 2.14 -17.47
C ASP A 9 -12.65 1.64 -18.04
N ALA A 10 -11.70 2.54 -18.28
CA ALA A 10 -10.39 2.17 -18.78
C ALA A 10 -9.57 1.37 -17.73
N PHE A 11 -9.73 1.65 -16.43
CA PHE A 11 -9.15 0.83 -15.36
C PHE A 11 -9.74 -0.59 -15.38
N PHE A 12 -11.07 -0.73 -15.40
CA PHE A 12 -11.71 -2.05 -15.44
C PHE A 12 -11.38 -2.81 -16.73
N PHE A 13 -11.28 -2.10 -17.87
CA PHE A 13 -10.84 -2.67 -19.13
C PHE A 13 -9.41 -3.22 -19.03
N LYS A 14 -8.46 -2.43 -18.50
CA LYS A 14 -7.07 -2.86 -18.29
C LYS A 14 -6.99 -4.06 -17.35
N VAL A 15 -7.70 -4.05 -16.22
CA VAL A 15 -7.75 -5.19 -15.30
C VAL A 15 -8.26 -6.44 -16.01
N LYS A 16 -9.31 -6.32 -16.83
CA LYS A 16 -9.91 -7.43 -17.58
C LYS A 16 -8.96 -7.99 -18.63
N THR A 17 -8.32 -7.13 -19.43
CA THR A 17 -7.47 -7.56 -20.54
C THR A 17 -6.13 -8.11 -20.06
N THR A 18 -5.58 -7.60 -18.97
CA THR A 18 -4.30 -8.06 -18.41
C THR A 18 -4.45 -9.26 -17.48
N TYR A 19 -5.49 -9.31 -16.64
CA TYR A 19 -5.59 -10.30 -15.55
C TYR A 19 -6.87 -11.14 -15.56
N GLY A 20 -7.80 -10.88 -16.47
CA GLY A 20 -9.00 -11.68 -16.67
C GLY A 20 -10.13 -11.42 -15.67
N LYS A 21 -11.18 -12.24 -15.76
CA LYS A 21 -12.48 -12.00 -15.11
C LYS A 21 -12.43 -12.01 -13.58
N GLN A 22 -11.56 -12.82 -12.96
CA GLN A 22 -11.47 -12.88 -11.50
C GLN A 22 -10.86 -11.60 -10.92
N ALA A 23 -9.88 -11.02 -11.62
CA ALA A 23 -9.30 -9.74 -11.25
C ALA A 23 -10.34 -8.61 -11.30
N VAL A 24 -11.20 -8.60 -12.32
CA VAL A 24 -12.31 -7.64 -12.42
C VAL A 24 -13.25 -7.74 -11.23
N LYS A 25 -13.59 -8.95 -10.77
CA LYS A 25 -14.41 -9.14 -9.56
C LYS A 25 -13.73 -8.58 -8.30
N ARG A 26 -12.42 -8.80 -8.12
CA ARG A 26 -11.67 -8.21 -7.01
C ARG A 26 -11.64 -6.69 -7.11
N ALA A 27 -11.46 -6.15 -8.31
CA ALA A 27 -11.46 -4.71 -8.56
C ALA A 27 -12.82 -4.06 -8.25
N HIS A 28 -13.94 -4.71 -8.61
CA HIS A 28 -15.28 -4.23 -8.22
C HIS A 28 -15.46 -4.24 -6.71
N ARG A 29 -15.09 -5.33 -6.02
CA ARG A 29 -15.14 -5.37 -4.54
C ARG A 29 -14.25 -4.31 -3.89
N TRP A 30 -13.09 -4.02 -4.48
CA TRP A 30 -12.24 -2.95 -4.00
C TRP A 30 -12.94 -1.59 -4.11
N HIS A 31 -13.53 -1.31 -5.27
CA HIS A 31 -14.30 -0.10 -5.50
C HIS A 31 -15.47 0.02 -4.52
N GLU A 32 -16.26 -1.05 -4.34
CA GLU A 32 -17.37 -1.12 -3.38
C GLU A 32 -16.91 -0.79 -1.95
N VAL A 33 -15.82 -1.41 -1.47
CA VAL A 33 -15.29 -1.13 -0.13
C VAL A 33 -14.83 0.32 0.01
N ILE A 34 -14.30 0.94 -1.04
CA ILE A 34 -13.94 2.36 -1.03
C ILE A 34 -15.20 3.23 -0.92
N GLU A 35 -16.22 3.00 -1.75
CA GLU A 35 -17.48 3.75 -1.72
C GLU A 35 -18.17 3.62 -0.36
N ASP A 36 -18.33 2.40 0.15
CA ASP A 36 -18.96 2.09 1.44
C ASP A 36 -18.19 2.65 2.66
N SER A 37 -16.96 3.12 2.46
CA SER A 37 -16.10 3.63 3.52
C SER A 37 -15.96 5.15 3.50
N ARG A 38 -16.46 5.87 2.47
CA ARG A 38 -16.19 7.31 2.28
C ARG A 38 -16.56 8.16 3.50
N ASP A 39 -17.74 7.95 4.05
CA ASP A 39 -18.29 8.75 5.16
C ASP A 39 -18.02 8.16 6.55
N GLU A 40 -17.28 7.04 6.60
CA GLU A 40 -16.94 6.39 7.85
C GLU A 40 -15.81 7.12 8.58
N ASN A 41 -15.77 6.96 9.90
CA ASN A 41 -14.64 7.46 10.69
C ASN A 41 -13.33 6.72 10.35
N GLU A 42 -12.20 7.35 10.68
CA GLU A 42 -10.86 6.81 10.37
C GLU A 42 -10.65 5.38 10.89
N TRP A 43 -11.15 5.04 12.08
CA TRP A 43 -11.00 3.70 12.65
C TRP A 43 -11.71 2.63 11.79
N LYS A 44 -12.94 2.91 11.35
CA LYS A 44 -13.67 2.01 10.46
C LYS A 44 -13.02 1.91 9.08
N LYS A 45 -12.56 3.02 8.50
CA LYS A 45 -11.79 3.04 7.24
C LYS A 45 -10.57 2.12 7.32
N LEU A 46 -9.77 2.26 8.39
CA LEU A 46 -8.58 1.42 8.63
C LEU A 46 -8.95 -0.07 8.67
N ASN A 47 -9.99 -0.44 9.43
CA ASN A 47 -10.40 -1.84 9.56
C ASN A 47 -10.95 -2.43 8.26
N LYS A 48 -11.82 -1.71 7.54
CA LYS A 48 -12.39 -2.18 6.26
C LYS A 48 -11.30 -2.40 5.22
N ILE A 49 -10.35 -1.47 5.07
CA ILE A 49 -9.24 -1.61 4.14
C ILE A 49 -8.27 -2.72 4.55
N ASN A 50 -7.90 -2.80 5.83
CA ASN A 50 -6.99 -3.84 6.30
C ASN A 50 -7.59 -5.24 6.10
N TYR A 51 -8.88 -5.40 6.44
CA TYR A 51 -9.61 -6.64 6.25
C TYR A 51 -9.71 -7.00 4.77
N PHE A 52 -10.11 -6.07 3.90
CA PHE A 52 -10.26 -6.30 2.47
C PHE A 52 -9.00 -6.89 1.84
N PHE A 53 -7.84 -6.23 1.98
CA PHE A 53 -6.61 -6.73 1.38
C PHE A 53 -6.13 -8.05 1.98
N ASN A 54 -6.28 -8.22 3.31
CA ASN A 54 -5.93 -9.48 3.97
C ASN A 54 -6.83 -10.66 3.59
N GLN A 55 -7.98 -10.42 2.95
CA GLN A 55 -8.89 -11.46 2.46
C GLN A 55 -8.79 -11.67 0.95
N GLN A 56 -8.55 -10.61 0.17
CA GLN A 56 -8.54 -10.69 -1.30
C GLN A 56 -7.18 -11.07 -1.89
N ILE A 57 -6.09 -10.85 -1.14
CA ILE A 57 -4.73 -11.07 -1.61
C ILE A 57 -4.14 -12.26 -0.86
N SER A 58 -3.59 -13.21 -1.61
CA SER A 58 -2.81 -14.32 -1.05
C SER A 58 -1.32 -13.93 -1.03
N TYR A 59 -0.62 -14.31 0.03
CA TYR A 59 0.81 -14.03 0.12
C TYR A 59 1.61 -14.88 -0.88
N GLN A 60 2.51 -14.25 -1.63
CA GLN A 60 3.51 -14.90 -2.47
C GLN A 60 4.73 -13.99 -2.62
N ASN A 61 5.94 -14.54 -2.48
CA ASN A 61 7.16 -13.75 -2.63
C ASN A 61 7.37 -13.27 -4.08
N ASP A 62 8.12 -12.18 -4.23
CA ASP A 62 8.34 -11.58 -5.54
C ASP A 62 9.11 -12.44 -6.53
N LEU A 63 10.04 -13.28 -6.07
CA LEU A 63 10.81 -14.11 -6.97
C LEU A 63 9.89 -15.08 -7.73
N ASP A 64 8.96 -15.70 -7.02
CA ASP A 64 7.99 -16.62 -7.60
C ASP A 64 6.91 -15.89 -8.41
N LEU A 65 6.51 -14.68 -7.99
CA LEU A 65 5.42 -13.94 -8.63
C LEU A 65 5.87 -13.13 -9.85
N TRP A 66 7.03 -12.48 -9.75
CA TRP A 66 7.53 -11.48 -10.70
C TRP A 66 8.87 -11.88 -11.35
N GLY A 67 9.53 -12.94 -10.88
CA GLY A 67 10.86 -13.35 -11.36
C GLY A 67 11.98 -12.39 -10.95
N LYS A 68 11.72 -11.51 -9.96
CA LYS A 68 12.64 -10.47 -9.50
C LYS A 68 12.46 -10.29 -8.00
N ASN A 69 13.55 -10.12 -7.25
CA ASN A 69 13.46 -9.79 -5.83
C ASN A 69 13.09 -8.31 -5.60
N ASP A 70 12.33 -8.02 -4.56
CA ASP A 70 12.01 -6.66 -4.07
C ASP A 70 11.30 -5.83 -5.17
N TYR A 71 10.27 -6.42 -5.77
CA TYR A 71 9.40 -5.84 -6.78
C TYR A 71 8.15 -5.25 -6.12
N TRP A 72 8.10 -3.92 -6.02
CA TRP A 72 6.94 -3.27 -5.42
C TRP A 72 5.81 -3.15 -6.44
N ALA A 73 4.73 -3.90 -6.22
CA ALA A 73 3.56 -3.90 -7.06
C ALA A 73 2.71 -2.65 -6.84
N SER A 74 2.12 -2.13 -7.92
CA SER A 74 1.07 -1.11 -7.82
C SER A 74 -0.21 -1.71 -7.23
N PRO A 75 -1.11 -0.90 -6.66
CA PRO A 75 -2.43 -1.39 -6.24
C PRO A 75 -3.20 -2.10 -7.36
N LEU A 76 -3.02 -1.66 -8.62
CA LEU A 76 -3.59 -2.31 -9.80
C LEU A 76 -2.98 -3.70 -10.00
N GLU A 77 -1.66 -3.84 -9.93
CA GLU A 77 -0.95 -5.12 -10.05
C GLU A 77 -1.35 -6.09 -8.93
N THR A 78 -1.38 -5.64 -7.68
CA THR A 78 -1.76 -6.45 -6.52
C THR A 78 -3.19 -6.99 -6.68
N ILE A 79 -4.15 -6.13 -7.06
CA ILE A 79 -5.55 -6.54 -7.30
C ILE A 79 -5.66 -7.42 -8.54
N GLY A 80 -4.91 -7.06 -9.59
CA GLY A 80 -4.81 -7.77 -10.85
C GLY A 80 -4.41 -9.22 -10.63
N ARG A 81 -3.30 -9.46 -9.93
CA ARG A 81 -2.81 -10.80 -9.61
C ARG A 81 -3.62 -11.47 -8.51
N GLY A 82 -4.10 -10.72 -7.51
CA GLY A 82 -4.64 -11.29 -6.27
C GLY A 82 -3.56 -11.94 -5.40
N LEU A 83 -2.31 -11.57 -5.66
CA LEU A 83 -1.09 -12.09 -5.05
C LEU A 83 -0.17 -10.91 -4.78
N GLY A 84 0.66 -11.03 -3.76
CA GLY A 84 1.71 -10.07 -3.42
C GLY A 84 2.40 -10.46 -2.12
N ASP A 85 3.49 -9.79 -1.79
CA ASP A 85 4.21 -10.01 -0.53
C ASP A 85 3.92 -8.89 0.49
N CYS A 86 4.80 -8.67 1.46
CA CYS A 86 4.47 -7.78 2.58
C CYS A 86 4.32 -6.30 2.18
N GLU A 87 5.16 -5.79 1.28
CA GLU A 87 5.11 -4.42 0.81
C GLU A 87 3.86 -4.15 -0.01
N ASP A 88 3.47 -5.10 -0.87
CA ASP A 88 2.33 -4.96 -1.78
C ASP A 88 1.04 -4.73 -0.99
N PHE A 89 0.86 -5.48 0.10
CA PHE A 89 -0.28 -5.26 1.01
C PHE A 89 -0.20 -3.88 1.67
N ALA A 90 0.97 -3.47 2.15
CA ALA A 90 1.13 -2.18 2.83
C ALA A 90 0.90 -1.00 1.88
N ILE A 91 1.40 -1.09 0.65
CA ILE A 91 1.25 -0.11 -0.44
C ILE A 91 -0.22 -0.02 -0.85
N ALA A 92 -0.89 -1.14 -1.12
CA ALA A 92 -2.29 -1.12 -1.55
C ALA A 92 -3.22 -0.56 -0.46
N LYS A 93 -2.95 -0.88 0.82
CA LYS A 93 -3.63 -0.27 1.97
C LYS A 93 -3.36 1.24 2.06
N PHE A 94 -2.10 1.67 1.85
CA PHE A 94 -1.71 3.08 1.88
C PHE A 94 -2.52 3.89 0.87
N PHE A 95 -2.49 3.52 -0.41
CA PHE A 95 -3.20 4.24 -1.46
C PHE A 95 -4.72 4.21 -1.29
N SER A 96 -5.27 3.11 -0.79
CA SER A 96 -6.71 3.03 -0.51
C SER A 96 -7.14 3.99 0.61
N LEU A 97 -6.34 4.09 1.67
CA LEU A 97 -6.66 4.95 2.81
C LEU A 97 -6.45 6.44 2.51
N THR A 98 -5.40 6.79 1.76
CA THR A 98 -5.19 8.18 1.34
C THR A 98 -6.36 8.68 0.51
N ALA A 99 -6.93 7.83 -0.32
CA ALA A 99 -8.04 8.23 -1.16
C ALA A 99 -9.41 8.21 -0.49
N LEU A 100 -9.54 7.50 0.63
CA LEU A 100 -10.61 7.71 1.61
C LEU A 100 -10.44 9.00 2.42
N GLY A 101 -9.45 9.83 2.07
CA GLY A 101 -9.20 11.13 2.66
C GLY A 101 -8.39 11.09 3.96
N ILE A 102 -7.79 9.94 4.33
CA ILE A 102 -6.88 9.91 5.47
C ILE A 102 -5.62 10.70 5.10
N PRO A 103 -5.25 11.75 5.87
CA PRO A 103 -4.09 12.55 5.55
C PRO A 103 -2.82 11.69 5.50
N GLU A 104 -2.04 11.78 4.42
CA GLU A 104 -0.79 11.03 4.25
C GLU A 104 0.20 11.19 5.42
N LYS A 105 0.22 12.37 6.06
CA LYS A 105 1.06 12.61 7.25
C LYS A 105 0.74 11.68 8.44
N LYS A 106 -0.44 11.07 8.46
CA LYS A 106 -0.85 10.07 9.45
C LYS A 106 -0.43 8.65 9.06
N LEU A 107 -0.01 8.42 7.82
CA LEU A 107 0.32 7.10 7.28
C LEU A 107 1.83 6.99 7.01
N ARG A 108 2.41 5.84 7.35
CA ARG A 108 3.82 5.54 7.05
C ARG A 108 3.99 4.08 6.70
N LEU A 109 4.69 3.79 5.62
CA LEU A 109 5.23 2.47 5.37
C LEU A 109 6.43 2.27 6.29
N MET A 110 6.49 1.13 6.95
CA MET A 110 7.55 0.83 7.92
C MET A 110 8.15 -0.53 7.62
N TYR A 111 9.46 -0.51 7.38
CA TYR A 111 10.28 -1.71 7.30
C TYR A 111 10.68 -2.13 8.71
N VAL A 112 10.41 -3.40 9.03
CA VAL A 112 10.60 -3.98 10.35
C VAL A 112 11.29 -5.34 10.23
N ARG A 113 11.84 -5.84 11.33
CA ARG A 113 12.16 -7.26 11.48
C ARG A 113 10.99 -7.94 12.18
N GLN A 114 10.39 -8.93 11.54
CA GLN A 114 9.44 -9.84 12.19
C GLN A 114 10.24 -10.87 13.00
N LEU A 115 10.20 -10.75 14.32
CA LEU A 115 11.06 -11.50 15.24
C LEU A 115 10.64 -12.96 15.41
N THR A 116 9.37 -13.30 15.18
CA THR A 116 8.87 -14.68 15.32
C THR A 116 9.45 -15.63 14.28
N VAL A 117 9.61 -15.15 13.04
CA VAL A 117 10.26 -15.89 11.94
C VAL A 117 11.67 -15.38 11.63
N ASN A 118 12.08 -14.28 12.29
CA ASN A 118 13.36 -13.61 12.09
C ASN A 118 13.60 -13.24 10.61
N GLU A 119 12.66 -12.52 10.01
CA GLU A 119 12.71 -12.10 8.59
C GLU A 119 12.41 -10.60 8.43
N PRO A 120 12.91 -9.96 7.37
CA PRO A 120 12.38 -8.68 6.90
C PRO A 120 10.87 -8.70 6.74
N HIS A 121 10.22 -7.59 7.06
CA HIS A 121 8.78 -7.43 6.86
C HIS A 121 8.42 -5.97 6.62
N MET A 122 7.28 -5.71 5.99
CA MET A 122 6.74 -4.37 5.78
C MET A 122 5.30 -4.28 6.28
N VAL A 123 5.02 -3.20 7.02
CA VAL A 123 3.70 -2.90 7.58
C VAL A 123 3.29 -1.47 7.28
N LEU A 124 1.99 -1.20 7.29
CA LEU A 124 1.47 0.16 7.25
C LEU A 124 1.19 0.64 8.68
N ILE A 125 1.73 1.81 9.01
CA ILE A 125 1.58 2.44 10.31
C ILE A 125 0.63 3.63 10.20
N TYR A 126 -0.29 3.73 11.16
CA TYR A 126 -1.22 4.85 11.30
C TYR A 126 -1.03 5.60 12.62
N PHE A 127 -0.93 6.92 12.55
CA PHE A 127 -0.87 7.83 13.69
C PHE A 127 -2.16 8.63 13.81
N LYS A 128 -2.91 8.45 14.90
CA LYS A 128 -4.08 9.30 15.19
C LYS A 128 -3.65 10.76 15.39
N THR A 129 -2.56 10.96 16.12
CA THR A 129 -1.86 12.23 16.29
C THR A 129 -0.35 11.99 16.21
N PRO A 130 0.48 13.03 15.98
CA PRO A 130 1.93 12.86 15.92
C PRO A 130 2.58 12.26 17.19
N LYS A 131 1.89 12.35 18.34
CA LYS A 131 2.38 11.84 19.64
C LYS A 131 1.69 10.54 20.09
N SER A 132 0.69 10.05 19.36
CA SER A 132 -0.02 8.83 19.74
C SER A 132 0.83 7.59 19.51
N ILE A 133 0.67 6.57 20.36
CA ILE A 133 1.14 5.22 20.02
C ILE A 133 0.46 4.81 18.70
N PRO A 134 1.24 4.48 17.66
CA PRO A 134 0.65 4.18 16.36
C PRO A 134 -0.06 2.84 16.34
N LEU A 135 -0.97 2.70 15.38
CA LEU A 135 -1.61 1.44 15.01
C LEU A 135 -0.84 0.78 13.85
N VAL A 136 -0.82 -0.54 13.86
CA VAL A 136 -0.14 -1.38 12.86
C VAL A 136 -1.19 -2.12 12.03
N LEU A 137 -1.12 -1.92 10.72
CA LEU A 137 -1.89 -2.64 9.70
C LEU A 137 -0.94 -3.61 9.01
N ASP A 138 -1.20 -4.90 9.17
CA ASP A 138 -0.29 -5.99 8.84
C ASP A 138 -1.06 -7.09 8.09
N ASN A 139 -0.39 -7.83 7.21
CA ASN A 139 -0.90 -9.03 6.55
C ASN A 139 -0.65 -10.31 7.37
N TYR A 140 0.44 -10.40 8.15
CA TYR A 140 0.69 -11.54 9.03
C TYR A 140 -0.28 -11.57 10.22
N HIS A 141 -0.50 -10.41 10.84
CA HIS A 141 -1.45 -10.27 11.94
C HIS A 141 -2.67 -9.44 11.50
N PRO A 142 -3.80 -10.06 11.12
CA PRO A 142 -4.88 -9.37 10.43
C PRO A 142 -5.67 -8.40 11.30
N LYS A 143 -5.56 -8.49 12.63
CA LYS A 143 -6.16 -7.51 13.55
C LYS A 143 -5.23 -6.32 13.72
N ILE A 144 -5.79 -5.12 13.57
CA ILE A 144 -5.08 -3.86 13.83
C ILE A 144 -4.81 -3.75 15.33
N LEU A 145 -3.53 -3.60 15.68
CA LEU A 145 -3.06 -3.48 17.06
C LEU A 145 -2.18 -2.23 17.21
N ALA A 146 -2.12 -1.69 18.42
CA ALA A 146 -1.15 -0.67 18.75
C ALA A 146 0.27 -1.25 18.72
N ALA A 147 1.27 -0.44 18.33
CA ALA A 147 2.64 -0.90 18.18
C ALA A 147 3.25 -1.48 19.47
N ASN A 148 2.86 -0.98 20.65
CA ASN A 148 3.28 -1.54 21.93
C ASN A 148 2.64 -2.92 22.25
N LYS A 149 1.66 -3.35 21.47
CA LYS A 149 1.08 -4.69 21.51
C LYS A 149 1.62 -5.60 20.40
N ARG A 150 2.67 -5.16 19.69
CA ARG A 150 3.38 -5.89 18.64
C ARG A 150 4.87 -6.04 18.97
N PRO A 151 5.21 -6.71 20.10
CA PRO A 151 6.61 -6.93 20.48
C PRO A 151 7.35 -7.84 19.49
N ASP A 152 6.61 -8.52 18.62
CA ASP A 152 7.12 -9.32 17.52
C ASP A 152 7.71 -8.46 16.38
N LEU A 153 7.42 -7.15 16.33
CA LEU A 153 7.97 -6.25 15.31
C LEU A 153 9.06 -5.35 15.87
N LYS A 154 10.26 -5.41 15.29
CA LYS A 154 11.35 -4.48 15.57
C LYS A 154 11.48 -3.44 14.44
N PRO A 155 11.17 -2.15 14.69
CA PRO A 155 11.31 -1.11 13.67
C PRO A 155 12.74 -0.93 13.18
N ILE A 156 12.91 -0.75 11.87
CA ILE A 156 14.21 -0.44 11.25
C ILE A 156 14.17 0.96 10.64
N TYR A 157 13.26 1.23 9.71
CA TYR A 157 13.03 2.58 9.16
C TYR A 157 11.60 2.75 8.66
N SER A 158 11.16 3.99 8.49
CA SER A 158 9.83 4.32 7.96
C SER A 158 9.91 5.44 6.94
N PHE A 159 9.02 5.44 5.96
CA PHE A 159 8.89 6.48 4.95
C PHE A 159 7.41 6.68 4.58
N ASN A 160 7.11 7.82 3.98
CA ASN A 160 5.85 8.10 3.30
C ASN A 160 6.14 8.99 2.09
N GLY A 161 5.19 9.08 1.16
CA GLY A 161 5.36 9.85 -0.08
C GLY A 161 5.87 11.27 0.21
N ASN A 162 5.12 12.05 1.01
CA ASN A 162 5.49 13.44 1.32
C ASN A 162 6.83 13.61 2.07
N GLY A 163 7.17 12.74 3.02
CA GLY A 163 8.43 12.82 3.77
C GLY A 163 9.64 12.51 2.90
N LEU A 164 9.47 11.66 1.88
CA LEU A 164 10.48 11.36 0.88
C LEU A 164 10.66 12.55 -0.09
N TRP A 165 9.56 13.07 -0.65
CA TRP A 165 9.56 14.24 -1.54
C TRP A 165 10.18 15.48 -0.87
N MET A 166 9.80 15.78 0.38
CA MET A 166 10.37 16.90 1.12
C MET A 166 11.86 16.72 1.45
N SER A 167 12.32 15.48 1.66
CA SER A 167 13.75 15.20 1.89
C SER A 167 14.57 15.42 0.62
N LYS A 168 14.02 15.07 -0.56
CA LYS A 168 14.63 15.31 -1.88
C LYS A 168 14.64 16.80 -2.25
N ALA A 169 13.54 17.53 -2.01
CA ALA A 169 13.38 18.94 -2.35
C ALA A 169 14.19 19.92 -1.48
N LYS A 170 14.50 19.56 -0.22
CA LYS A 170 15.22 20.45 0.72
C LYS A 170 16.75 20.41 0.59
N GLY A 171 17.32 19.66 -0.35
CA GLY A 171 18.77 19.60 -0.56
C GLY A 171 19.57 19.21 0.69
N LEU A 172 18.92 18.57 1.67
CA LEU A 172 19.54 18.13 2.92
C LEU A 172 20.42 16.92 2.62
N GLY A 173 21.61 17.22 2.07
CA GLY A 173 22.66 16.31 1.63
C GLY A 173 23.35 15.50 2.72
N ARG A 174 22.63 15.07 3.76
CA ARG A 174 22.98 13.78 4.37
C ARG A 174 22.30 12.76 3.48
N LYS A 175 23.10 12.05 2.67
CA LYS A 175 22.74 10.74 2.13
C LYS A 175 22.12 9.93 3.28
N ILE A 176 20.80 9.98 3.44
CA ILE A 176 20.04 8.83 3.88
C ILE A 176 20.48 7.83 2.82
N ARG A 177 21.43 6.96 3.17
CA ARG A 177 21.98 5.93 2.27
C ARG A 177 20.81 5.48 1.43
N GLU A 178 20.88 5.66 0.10
CA GLU A 178 19.83 5.28 -0.84
C GLU A 178 19.35 3.88 -0.45
N GLY A 179 18.30 3.82 0.37
CA GLY A 179 17.76 2.56 0.83
C GLY A 179 16.98 2.02 -0.35
N SER A 180 17.04 0.71 -0.58
CA SER A 180 16.27 0.09 -1.66
C SER A 180 14.80 0.53 -1.63
N GLY A 181 14.20 0.71 -0.44
CA GLY A 181 12.84 1.21 -0.31
C GLY A 181 12.59 2.62 -0.85
N VAL A 182 13.58 3.52 -0.84
CA VAL A 182 13.46 4.87 -1.44
C VAL A 182 13.43 4.79 -2.96
N SER A 183 14.33 4.01 -3.55
CA SER A 183 14.40 3.84 -5.00
C SER A 183 13.24 3.00 -5.54
N ASN A 184 12.75 2.01 -4.78
CA ASN A 184 11.56 1.25 -5.13
C ASN A 184 10.30 2.10 -5.04
N TRP A 185 10.19 3.00 -4.05
CA TRP A 185 9.08 3.96 -3.99
C TRP A 185 9.06 4.91 -5.20
N ASP A 186 10.20 5.52 -5.56
CA ASP A 186 10.27 6.41 -6.73
C ASP A 186 9.82 5.67 -8.01
N ARG A 187 10.30 4.44 -8.23
CA ARG A 187 9.88 3.58 -9.36
C ARG A 187 8.40 3.21 -9.32
N LEU A 188 7.86 2.94 -8.13
CA LEU A 188 6.45 2.64 -7.94
C LEU A 188 5.57 3.83 -8.33
N ILE A 189 5.96 5.05 -7.95
CA ILE A 189 5.21 6.26 -8.32
C ILE A 189 5.22 6.47 -9.84
N GLU A 190 6.40 6.36 -10.49
CA GLU A 190 6.50 6.43 -11.96
C GLU A 190 5.59 5.39 -12.63
N LYS A 191 5.55 4.16 -12.10
CA LYS A 191 4.65 3.10 -12.58
C LYS A 191 3.18 3.49 -12.45
N ILE A 192 2.74 3.99 -11.29
CA ILE A 192 1.35 4.38 -11.05
C ILE A 192 0.93 5.54 -11.98
N GLU A 193 1.82 6.52 -12.19
CA GLU A 193 1.57 7.63 -13.11
C GLU A 193 1.42 7.15 -14.56
N LEU A 194 2.27 6.21 -15.00
CA LEU A 194 2.15 5.58 -16.32
C LEU A 194 0.85 4.76 -16.45
N GLU A 195 0.46 4.05 -15.41
CA GLU A 195 -0.78 3.28 -15.39
C GLU A 195 -2.00 4.19 -15.55
N GLN A 196 -2.04 5.32 -14.85
CA GLN A 196 -3.12 6.31 -14.94
C GLN A 196 -3.13 7.04 -16.29
N GLY A 197 -1.97 7.48 -16.77
CA GLY A 197 -1.86 8.16 -18.07
C GLY A 197 -2.20 7.27 -19.28
N GLN A 198 -2.04 5.95 -19.15
CA GLN A 198 -2.52 4.98 -20.15
C GLN A 198 -4.03 4.76 -20.07
N THR A 199 -4.59 4.82 -18.86
CA THR A 199 -6.03 4.72 -18.63
C THR A 199 -6.76 5.92 -19.25
N GLU A 200 -6.21 7.13 -19.16
CA GLU A 200 -6.81 8.34 -19.76
C GLU A 200 -6.74 8.39 -21.29
N ARG A 201 -5.76 7.74 -21.94
CA ARG A 201 -5.64 7.74 -23.41
C ARG A 201 -6.50 6.69 -24.12
N ASN A 202 -7.01 5.71 -23.37
CA ASN A 202 -7.75 4.57 -23.92
C ASN A 202 -9.25 4.58 -23.53
N GLY A 203 -9.71 5.63 -22.84
CA GLY A 203 -11.13 5.89 -22.56
C GLY A 203 -11.65 7.02 -23.44
#